data_AF-A0A7I0HN55-F1
#
_entry.id   AF-A0A7I0HN55-F1
#
_cell.length_a   1.000
_cell.length_b   1.000
_cell.length_c   1.000
_cell.angle_alpha   90.00
_cell.angle_beta   90.00
_cell.angle_gamma   90.00
#
_symmetry.space_group_name_H-M   'P 1'
#
loop_
_entity.id
_entity.type
_entity.pdbx_description
1 polymer ?
#
loop_
_entity_poly.entity_id
_entity_poly.type
_entity_poly.pdbx_seq_one_letter_code
_entity_poly.pdbx_strand_id
1 'polypeptide(L)'
;MKFLSKTIITLLTLLSFMACNKLSQSPEAKLKELVPKFQKTMCSKTIECTKDEFAKIPPAYRNMIPPFMQSEENCISFFDQKMKEAEKKRIEEKKEVTAEQVESFEKCINAFGKLTCDSFKGTKEKVNIPECEEAQKLSGNN
;
A
#
# COMPACT_ATOMS: atom_id res chain seq x y z
N MET A 1 29.08 27.75 -43.59
CA MET A 1 28.34 27.13 -42.46
C MET A 1 27.83 25.75 -42.86
N LYS A 2 28.59 24.66 -42.63
CA LYS A 2 28.11 23.28 -42.88
C LYS A 2 28.43 22.28 -41.76
N PHE A 3 29.04 22.74 -40.65
CA PHE A 3 29.47 21.88 -39.54
C PHE A 3 28.55 21.89 -38.32
N LEU A 4 27.59 22.82 -38.24
CA LEU A 4 26.67 22.94 -37.08
C LEU A 4 25.46 22.02 -37.15
N SER A 5 25.17 21.42 -38.30
CA SER A 5 23.94 20.63 -38.50
C SER A 5 24.06 19.17 -38.09
N LYS A 6 25.27 18.60 -37.97
CA LYS A 6 25.45 17.18 -37.63
C LYS A 6 25.43 16.90 -36.13
N THR A 7 25.84 17.86 -35.30
CA THR A 7 25.93 17.73 -33.84
C THR A 7 24.56 17.82 -33.16
N ILE A 8 23.63 18.59 -33.74
CA ILE A 8 22.27 18.76 -33.18
C ILE A 8 21.45 17.48 -33.36
N ILE A 9 21.62 16.77 -34.47
CA ILE A 9 20.86 15.55 -34.79
C ILE A 9 21.27 14.38 -33.89
N THR A 10 22.55 14.30 -33.50
CA THR A 10 23.05 13.25 -32.59
C THR A 10 22.66 13.48 -31.13
N LEU A 11 22.47 14.73 -30.71
CA LEU A 11 22.02 15.06 -29.36
C LEU A 11 20.50 14.79 -29.19
N LEU A 12 19.72 15.05 -30.25
CA LEU A 12 18.26 14.85 -30.22
C LEU A 12 17.88 13.36 -30.15
N THR A 13 18.63 12.48 -30.83
CA THR A 13 18.40 11.02 -30.75
C THR A 13 18.81 10.44 -29.40
N LEU A 14 19.85 10.98 -28.74
CA LEU A 14 20.26 10.54 -27.40
C LEU A 14 19.25 10.95 -26.31
N LEU A 15 18.60 12.12 -26.46
CA LEU A 15 17.50 12.57 -25.60
C LEU A 15 16.21 11.76 -25.80
N SER A 16 15.95 11.24 -27.01
CA SER A 16 14.82 10.34 -27.27
C SER A 16 14.99 8.96 -26.60
N PHE A 17 16.22 8.47 -26.40
CA PHE A 17 16.47 7.23 -25.65
C PHE A 17 16.32 7.42 -24.12
N MET A 18 16.54 8.62 -23.58
CA MET A 18 16.31 8.90 -22.16
C MET A 18 14.82 9.07 -21.82
N ALA A 19 13.97 9.45 -22.78
CA ALA A 19 12.52 9.56 -22.56
C ALA A 19 11.81 8.20 -22.45
N CYS A 20 12.41 7.11 -22.95
CA CYS A 20 11.91 5.74 -22.81
C CYS A 20 12.38 5.02 -21.52
N ASN A 21 13.10 5.71 -20.63
CA ASN A 21 13.48 5.18 -19.30
C ASN A 21 12.44 5.45 -18.21
N LYS A 22 11.18 5.75 -18.56
CA LYS A 22 10.07 5.24 -17.74
C LYS A 22 10.03 3.74 -17.97
N LEU A 23 11.00 3.04 -17.39
CA LEU A 23 11.01 1.60 -17.25
C LEU A 23 9.64 1.27 -16.66
N SER A 24 8.74 0.78 -17.50
CA SER A 24 7.39 0.40 -17.10
C SER A 24 7.56 -0.80 -16.17
N GLN A 25 7.84 -0.52 -14.91
CA GLN A 25 7.95 -1.50 -13.86
C GLN A 25 6.68 -2.35 -13.91
N SER A 26 6.82 -3.67 -13.90
CA SER A 26 5.65 -4.54 -13.99
C SER A 26 4.69 -4.20 -12.84
N PRO A 27 3.37 -4.34 -13.03
CA PRO A 27 2.41 -4.11 -11.95
C PRO A 27 2.76 -4.86 -10.67
N GLU A 28 3.27 -6.10 -10.79
CA GLU A 28 3.74 -6.88 -9.64
C GLU A 28 4.92 -6.22 -8.92
N ALA A 29 5.91 -5.72 -9.66
CA ALA A 29 7.06 -5.04 -9.06
C ALA A 29 6.64 -3.74 -8.38
N LYS A 30 5.71 -2.98 -8.98
CA LYS A 30 5.16 -1.77 -8.35
C LYS A 30 4.31 -2.11 -7.12
N LEU A 31 3.54 -3.19 -7.15
CA LEU A 31 2.79 -3.67 -5.97
C LEU A 31 3.74 -3.98 -4.81
N LYS A 32 4.84 -4.71 -5.07
CA LYS A 32 5.86 -5.04 -4.05
C LYS A 32 6.48 -3.81 -3.40
N GLU A 33 6.67 -2.72 -4.13
CA GLU A 33 7.15 -1.46 -3.57
C GLU A 33 6.10 -0.73 -2.72
N LEU A 34 4.81 -0.87 -3.07
CA LEU A 34 3.73 -0.24 -2.33
C LEU A 34 3.38 -0.98 -1.03
N VAL A 35 3.64 -2.29 -0.94
CA VAL A 35 3.32 -3.09 0.25
C VAL A 35 3.93 -2.53 1.55
N PRO A 36 5.24 -2.23 1.63
CA PRO A 36 5.83 -1.63 2.83
C PRO A 36 5.21 -0.27 3.19
N LYS A 37 4.88 0.55 2.18
CA LYS A 37 4.24 1.85 2.39
C LYS A 37 2.83 1.69 2.95
N PHE A 38 2.06 0.73 2.44
CA PHE A 38 0.75 0.37 2.96
C PHE A 38 0.84 -0.10 4.42
N GLN A 39 1.70 -1.08 4.70
CA GLN A 39 1.89 -1.64 6.04
C GLN A 39 2.21 -0.54 7.05
N LYS A 40 3.20 0.31 6.73
CA LYS A 40 3.58 1.43 7.61
C LYS A 40 2.43 2.41 7.80
N THR A 41 1.77 2.84 6.73
CA THR A 41 0.69 3.83 6.80
C THR A 41 -0.48 3.31 7.62
N MET A 42 -0.90 2.07 7.37
CA MET A 42 -2.04 1.48 8.06
C MET A 42 -1.73 1.17 9.52
N CYS A 43 -0.56 0.59 9.80
CA CYS A 43 -0.16 0.22 11.15
C CYS A 43 0.09 1.42 12.05
N SER A 44 0.88 2.40 11.58
CA SER A 44 1.13 3.62 12.36
C SER A 44 -0.18 4.33 12.70
N LYS A 45 -1.08 4.48 11.71
CA LYS A 45 -2.36 5.16 11.91
C LYS A 45 -3.31 4.39 12.81
N THR A 46 -3.37 3.06 12.67
CA THR A 46 -4.20 2.23 13.56
C THR A 46 -3.73 2.37 15.00
N ILE A 47 -2.43 2.26 15.26
CA ILE A 47 -1.87 2.39 16.61
C ILE A 47 -2.07 3.81 17.15
N GLU A 48 -1.80 4.84 16.34
CA GLU A 48 -2.05 6.24 16.69
C GLU A 48 -3.50 6.45 17.15
N CYS A 49 -4.46 5.93 16.39
CA CYS A 49 -5.87 6.17 16.64
C CYS A 49 -6.50 5.29 17.71
N THR A 50 -5.93 4.11 18.02
CA THR A 50 -6.44 3.21 19.06
C THR A 50 -5.73 3.35 20.39
N LYS A 51 -4.55 3.98 20.46
CA LYS A 51 -3.74 4.10 21.69
C LYS A 51 -4.53 4.67 22.87
N ASP A 52 -5.28 5.74 22.66
CA ASP A 52 -6.06 6.38 23.72
C ASP A 52 -7.23 5.50 24.18
N GLU A 53 -7.84 4.75 23.28
CA GLU A 53 -8.92 3.81 23.62
C GLU A 53 -8.37 2.59 24.37
N PHE A 54 -7.20 2.09 23.97
CA PHE A 54 -6.51 0.99 24.67
C PHE A 54 -6.00 1.40 26.04
N ALA A 55 -5.63 2.67 26.24
CA ALA A 55 -5.26 3.20 27.55
C ALA A 55 -6.44 3.15 28.55
N LYS A 56 -7.69 3.26 28.08
CA LYS A 56 -8.90 3.14 28.91
C LYS A 56 -9.23 1.70 29.29
N ILE A 57 -8.67 0.70 28.62
CA ILE A 57 -8.89 -0.71 28.94
C ILE A 57 -8.16 -1.05 30.25
N PRO A 58 -8.87 -1.58 31.27
CA PRO A 58 -8.23 -1.99 32.51
C PRO A 58 -7.12 -3.01 32.28
N PRO A 59 -6.02 -3.00 33.07
CA PRO A 59 -4.89 -3.91 32.89
C PRO A 59 -5.28 -5.40 32.78
N ALA A 60 -6.30 -5.83 33.52
CA ALA A 60 -6.82 -7.20 33.50
C ALA A 60 -7.34 -7.66 32.13
N TYR A 61 -7.75 -6.73 31.26
CA TYR A 61 -8.30 -7.01 29.93
C TYR A 61 -7.35 -6.66 28.78
N ARG A 62 -6.16 -6.09 29.06
CA ARG A 62 -5.18 -5.76 28.00
C ARG A 62 -4.75 -6.99 27.20
N ASN A 63 -4.76 -8.16 27.82
CA ASN A 63 -4.45 -9.44 27.17
C ASN A 63 -5.45 -9.82 26.07
N MET A 64 -6.64 -9.20 26.06
CA MET A 64 -7.65 -9.40 25.01
C MET A 64 -7.36 -8.58 23.75
N ILE A 65 -6.45 -7.60 23.81
CA ILE A 65 -6.03 -6.82 22.64
C ILE A 65 -5.19 -7.74 21.74
N PRO A 66 -5.59 -7.94 20.47
CA PRO A 66 -4.83 -8.78 19.54
C PRO A 66 -3.35 -8.35 19.46
N PRO A 67 -2.39 -9.29 19.43
CA PRO A 67 -0.96 -8.96 19.44
C PRO A 67 -0.52 -7.97 18.35
N PHE A 68 -1.11 -8.06 17.16
CA PHE A 68 -0.82 -7.17 16.03
C PHE A 68 -1.27 -5.72 16.29
N MET A 69 -2.19 -5.47 17.23
CA MET A 69 -2.64 -4.12 17.58
C MET A 69 -1.86 -3.54 18.76
N GLN A 70 -0.93 -4.29 19.36
CA GLN A 70 -0.21 -3.84 20.56
C GLN A 70 0.99 -2.94 20.22
N SER A 71 1.55 -3.07 19.01
CA SER A 71 2.63 -2.22 18.52
C SER A 71 2.59 -2.10 17.00
N GLU A 72 3.22 -1.05 16.47
CA GLU A 72 3.37 -0.87 15.02
C GLU A 72 4.16 -2.03 14.40
N GLU A 73 5.21 -2.49 15.07
CA GLU A 73 6.07 -3.59 14.63
C GLU A 73 5.29 -4.91 14.51
N ASN A 74 4.46 -5.22 15.51
CA ASN A 74 3.63 -6.43 15.47
C ASN A 74 2.58 -6.34 14.35
N CYS A 75 2.01 -5.15 14.13
CA CYS A 75 1.09 -4.91 13.02
C CYS A 75 1.78 -5.15 11.67
N ILE A 76 2.97 -4.55 11.47
CA ILE A 76 3.74 -4.69 10.23
C ILE A 76 4.08 -6.17 10.00
N SER A 77 4.56 -6.87 11.02
CA SER A 77 4.89 -8.30 10.91
C SER A 77 3.68 -9.16 10.56
N PHE A 78 2.50 -8.86 11.13
CA PHE A 78 1.27 -9.58 10.81
C PHE A 78 0.87 -9.38 9.34
N PHE A 79 0.87 -8.13 8.87
CA PHE A 79 0.50 -7.84 7.48
C PHE A 79 1.58 -8.28 6.48
N ASP A 80 2.85 -8.36 6.87
CA ASP A 80 3.90 -8.94 6.04
C ASP A 80 3.66 -10.42 5.78
N GLN A 81 3.32 -11.19 6.81
CA GLN A 81 2.94 -12.59 6.64
C GLN A 81 1.70 -12.72 5.73
N LYS A 82 0.67 -11.90 5.94
CA LYS A 82 -0.56 -11.94 5.11
C LYS A 82 -0.31 -11.55 3.66
N MET A 83 0.55 -10.57 3.41
CA MET A 83 0.91 -10.18 2.04
C MET A 83 1.72 -11.26 1.33
N LYS A 84 2.65 -11.93 2.04
CA LYS A 84 3.40 -13.08 1.51
C LYS A 84 2.48 -14.27 1.20
N GLU A 85 1.54 -14.58 2.09
CA GLU A 85 0.50 -15.60 1.85
C GLU A 85 -0.34 -15.26 0.61
N ALA A 86 -0.77 -14.00 0.48
CA ALA A 86 -1.56 -13.53 -0.66
C ALA A 86 -0.76 -13.57 -1.97
N GLU A 87 0.51 -13.16 -1.96
CA GLU A 87 1.42 -13.26 -3.11
C GLU A 87 1.57 -14.72 -3.55
N LYS A 88 1.88 -15.62 -2.62
CA LYS A 88 2.00 -17.05 -2.90
C LYS A 88 0.72 -17.61 -3.52
N LYS A 89 -0.44 -17.29 -2.95
CA LYS A 89 -1.74 -17.71 -3.48
C LYS A 89 -2.00 -17.17 -4.89
N ARG A 90 -1.67 -15.91 -5.17
CA ARG A 90 -1.81 -15.34 -6.53
C ARG A 90 -0.94 -16.07 -7.55
N ILE A 91 0.30 -16.40 -7.18
CA ILE A 91 1.22 -17.15 -8.03
C ILE A 91 0.68 -18.56 -8.30
N GLU A 92 0.22 -19.27 -7.26
CA GLU A 92 -0.36 -20.62 -7.38
C GLU A 92 -1.63 -20.62 -8.26
N GLU A 93 -2.48 -19.61 -8.10
CA GLU A 93 -3.72 -19.44 -8.87
C GLU A 93 -3.52 -18.79 -10.24
N LYS A 94 -2.26 -18.46 -10.62
CA LYS A 94 -1.91 -17.73 -11.85
C LYS A 94 -2.71 -16.44 -12.05
N LYS A 95 -3.00 -15.74 -10.95
CA LYS A 95 -3.68 -14.44 -10.98
C LYS A 95 -2.67 -13.35 -11.26
N GLU A 96 -2.88 -12.66 -12.39
CA GLU A 96 -2.07 -11.50 -12.75
C GLU A 96 -2.52 -10.26 -12.00
N VAL A 97 -1.55 -9.45 -11.57
CA VAL A 97 -1.80 -8.11 -11.04
C VAL A 97 -1.87 -7.13 -12.21
N THR A 98 -2.98 -6.41 -12.32
CA THR A 98 -3.16 -5.40 -13.36
C THR A 98 -2.65 -4.03 -12.91
N ALA A 99 -2.31 -3.16 -13.86
CA ALA A 99 -1.91 -1.78 -13.54
C ALA A 99 -3.01 -1.01 -12.79
N GLU A 100 -4.28 -1.28 -13.12
CA GLU A 100 -5.45 -0.69 -12.46
C GLU A 100 -5.57 -1.10 -11.00
N GLN A 101 -5.28 -2.37 -10.67
CA GLN A 101 -5.26 -2.85 -9.29
C GLN A 101 -4.17 -2.17 -8.47
N VAL A 102 -2.98 -1.96 -9.07
CA VAL A 102 -1.87 -1.26 -8.42
C VAL A 102 -2.20 0.21 -8.19
N GLU A 103 -2.81 0.87 -9.18
CA GLU A 103 -3.24 2.27 -9.05
C GLU A 103 -4.31 2.42 -7.96
N SER A 104 -5.28 1.51 -7.91
CA SER A 104 -6.31 1.47 -6.86
C SER A 104 -5.70 1.23 -5.48
N PHE A 105 -4.71 0.34 -5.38
CA PHE A 105 -3.98 0.11 -4.14
C PHE A 105 -3.19 1.35 -3.70
N GLU A 106 -2.54 2.05 -4.62
CA GLU A 106 -1.83 3.31 -4.35
C GLU A 106 -2.77 4.42 -3.85
N LYS A 107 -3.94 4.56 -4.48
CA LYS A 107 -5.00 5.49 -4.04
C LYS A 107 -5.48 5.16 -2.63
N CYS A 108 -5.79 3.90 -2.36
CA CYS A 108 -6.18 3.43 -1.03
C CYS A 108 -5.15 3.77 0.06
N ILE A 109 -3.85 3.58 -0.19
CA ILE A 109 -2.79 3.99 0.76
C ILE A 109 -2.87 5.48 1.06
N ASN A 110 -3.01 6.30 0.01
CA ASN A 110 -3.06 7.76 0.16
C ASN A 110 -4.33 8.23 0.88
N ALA A 111 -5.47 7.61 0.60
CA ALA A 111 -6.73 7.88 1.30
C ALA A 111 -6.62 7.51 2.78
N PHE A 112 -6.06 6.33 3.08
CA PHE A 112 -5.86 5.85 4.45
C PHE A 112 -4.99 6.81 5.27
N GLY A 113 -3.88 7.29 4.68
CA GLY A 113 -2.98 8.24 5.34
C GLY A 113 -3.63 9.59 5.69
N LYS A 114 -4.72 9.96 4.98
CA LYS A 114 -5.45 11.21 5.19
C LYS A 114 -6.59 11.09 6.21
N LEU A 115 -6.97 9.88 6.62
CA LEU A 115 -8.03 9.70 7.60
C LEU A 115 -7.66 10.36 8.93
N THR A 116 -8.65 10.84 9.67
CA THR A 116 -8.49 11.27 11.05
C THR A 116 -8.85 10.12 11.98
N CYS A 117 -8.40 10.18 13.24
CA CYS A 117 -8.74 9.16 14.22
C CYS A 117 -10.23 9.11 14.58
N ASP A 118 -11.00 10.14 14.21
CA ASP A 118 -12.45 10.13 14.33
C ASP A 118 -13.10 9.06 13.45
N SER A 119 -12.50 8.74 12.29
CA SER A 119 -12.94 7.64 11.43
C SER A 119 -12.75 6.26 12.05
N PHE A 120 -11.93 6.15 13.10
CA PHE A 120 -11.69 4.91 13.86
C PHE A 120 -12.53 4.83 15.14
N LYS A 121 -13.21 5.92 15.53
CA LYS A 121 -14.03 6.01 16.73
C LYS A 121 -15.49 5.74 16.40
N GLY A 122 -16.01 4.58 16.82
CA GLY A 122 -17.44 4.38 17.05
C GLY A 122 -18.28 3.83 15.89
N THR A 123 -17.71 3.45 14.75
CA THR A 123 -18.49 2.74 13.72
C THR A 123 -18.58 1.26 14.04
N LYS A 124 -19.78 0.79 14.45
CA LYS A 124 -20.15 -0.64 14.50
C LYS A 124 -20.25 -1.28 13.10
N GLU A 125 -20.18 -0.46 12.06
CA GLU A 125 -20.18 -0.89 10.66
C GLU A 125 -18.75 -0.90 10.09
N LYS A 126 -18.52 -1.75 9.08
CA LYS A 126 -17.25 -1.84 8.36
C LYS A 126 -16.78 -0.42 7.99
N VAL A 127 -15.58 -0.04 8.43
CA VAL A 127 -14.96 1.23 8.06
C VAL A 127 -14.80 1.22 6.54
N ASN A 128 -15.68 1.93 5.85
CA ASN A 128 -15.65 2.05 4.40
C ASN A 128 -14.72 3.21 4.08
N ILE A 129 -13.48 2.89 3.73
CA ILE A 129 -12.46 3.88 3.39
C ILE A 129 -12.65 4.20 1.91
N PRO A 130 -13.05 5.43 1.55
CA PRO A 130 -13.18 5.81 0.15
C PRO A 130 -11.88 5.51 -0.59
N GLU A 131 -11.96 4.98 -1.80
CA GLU A 131 -10.83 4.56 -2.65
C GLU A 131 -10.14 3.24 -2.26
N CYS A 132 -10.63 2.53 -1.23
CA CYS A 132 -10.12 1.19 -0.85
C CYS A 132 -11.04 0.03 -1.28
N GLU A 133 -12.14 0.29 -1.98
CA GLU A 133 -13.16 -0.71 -2.33
C GLU A 133 -12.61 -1.82 -3.23
N GLU A 134 -11.78 -1.45 -4.22
CA GLU A 134 -11.12 -2.42 -5.10
C GLU A 134 -9.95 -3.15 -4.42
N ALA A 135 -9.26 -2.49 -3.49
CA ALA A 135 -8.18 -3.11 -2.71
C ALA A 135 -8.72 -4.20 -1.75
N GLN A 136 -9.93 -4.04 -1.21
CA GLN A 136 -10.59 -5.06 -0.39
C GLN A 136 -10.94 -6.33 -1.20
N LYS A 137 -11.20 -6.22 -2.51
CA LYS A 137 -11.43 -7.40 -3.37
C LYS A 137 -10.16 -8.24 -3.55
N LEU A 138 -8.98 -7.63 -3.44
CA LEU A 138 -7.69 -8.33 -3.52
C LEU A 138 -7.37 -9.16 -2.27
N SER A 139 -7.97 -8.85 -1.11
CA SER A 139 -7.72 -9.58 0.14
C SER A 139 -8.56 -10.85 0.30
N GLY A 140 -9.42 -11.19 -0.66
CA GLY A 140 -10.10 -12.49 -0.72
C GLY A 140 -11.26 -12.69 0.26
N ASN A 141 -11.92 -11.63 0.72
CA ASN A 141 -13.19 -11.78 1.45
C ASN A 141 -14.36 -11.89 0.45
N ASN A 142 -14.69 -13.12 0.08
CA ASN A 142 -16.08 -13.51 -0.17
C ASN A 142 -16.60 -14.25 1.05
#